data_AF-A0A7C1C897-F1
#
_entry.id   AF-A0A7C1C897-F1
#
_cell.length_a   1.000
_cell.length_b   1.000
_cell.length_c   1.000
_cell.angle_alpha   90.00
_cell.angle_beta   90.00
_cell.angle_gamma   90.00
#
_symmetry.space_group_name_H-M   'P 1'
#
loop_
_entity.id
_entity.type
_entity.pdbx_description
1 polymer ?
#
loop_
_entity_poly.entity_id
_entity_poly.type
_entity_poly.pdbx_seq_one_letter_code
_entity_poly.pdbx_strand_id
1 'polypeptide(L)'
;MGSPAYKITLEDGRVILETRSFRSDRGSVLHSGIFSRELSASFIAAAAMGAVLGFFALITDLGLVHYVIGILVFAVVFPLSRLYILKEPYLETVFDGEWMTISLKRPIFGTRVKRPVGELKEIKIGHVKFEPENADAIAFVKKIALQHGTVIPGFGEVKEFYNVDLDFGDKSYTILTTHEKKDAEDVVLKLREFL
;
A
#
# COMPACT_ATOMS: atom_id res chain seq x y z
N MET A 1 -7.85 -10.15 11.76
CA MET A 1 -6.71 -11.05 11.46
C MET A 1 -5.91 -10.40 10.35
N GLY A 2 -4.84 -9.70 10.71
CA GLY A 2 -3.99 -9.00 9.74
C GLY A 2 -3.19 -10.02 8.94
N SER A 3 -3.22 -9.93 7.62
CA SER A 3 -2.26 -10.63 6.78
C SER A 3 -0.84 -10.22 7.18
N PRO A 4 0.14 -11.13 7.19
CA PRO A 4 1.51 -10.82 7.59
C PRO A 4 2.05 -9.64 6.75
N ALA A 5 2.78 -8.73 7.41
CA ALA A 5 3.30 -7.49 6.80
C ALA A 5 4.29 -7.76 5.66
N TYR A 6 4.88 -8.95 5.63
CA TYR A 6 5.83 -9.42 4.64
C TYR A 6 5.67 -10.93 4.40
N LYS A 7 6.14 -11.40 3.25
CA LYS A 7 6.26 -12.82 2.91
C LYS A 7 7.68 -13.07 2.41
N ILE A 8 8.38 -14.00 3.05
CA ILE A 8 9.69 -14.49 2.59
C ILE A 8 9.49 -15.88 2.00
N THR A 9 9.99 -16.09 0.79
CA THR A 9 10.03 -17.40 0.14
C THR A 9 11.48 -17.71 -0.23
N LEU A 10 11.95 -18.87 0.21
CA LEU A 10 13.26 -19.44 -0.12
C LEU A 10 13.02 -20.51 -1.21
N GLU A 11 13.51 -20.27 -2.42
CA GLU A 11 13.45 -21.24 -3.52
C GLU A 11 14.87 -21.48 -4.01
N ASP A 12 15.34 -22.74 -4.04
CA ASP A 12 16.62 -23.25 -4.57
C ASP A 12 17.62 -22.18 -5.06
N GLY A 13 18.33 -21.54 -4.11
CA GLY A 13 19.37 -20.55 -4.39
C GLY A 13 18.90 -19.11 -4.57
N ARG A 14 17.65 -18.80 -4.20
CA ARG A 14 17.03 -17.46 -4.30
C ARG A 14 16.21 -17.12 -3.05
N VAL A 15 16.31 -15.86 -2.63
CA VAL A 15 15.42 -15.28 -1.60
C VAL A 15 14.51 -14.27 -2.24
N ILE A 16 13.19 -14.48 -2.07
CA ILE A 16 12.15 -13.56 -2.50
C ILE A 16 11.49 -12.97 -1.25
N LEU A 17 11.63 -11.66 -1.08
CA LEU A 17 10.95 -10.88 -0.06
C LEU A 17 9.87 -10.03 -0.72
N GLU A 18 8.61 -10.36 -0.44
CA GLU A 18 7.45 -9.55 -0.82
C GLU A 18 6.98 -8.73 0.38
N THR A 19 6.93 -7.41 0.24
CA THR A 19 6.42 -6.50 1.26
C THR A 19 5.36 -5.59 0.64
N ARG A 20 4.37 -5.14 1.42
CA ARG A 20 3.48 -4.08 0.91
C ARG A 20 4.32 -2.84 0.66
N SER A 21 4.15 -2.16 -0.46
CA SER A 21 4.92 -0.95 -0.72
C SER A 21 4.42 0.16 0.20
N PHE A 22 4.99 0.24 1.40
CA PHE A 22 4.65 1.24 2.38
C PHE A 22 5.52 2.47 2.11
N ARG A 23 4.89 3.61 1.87
CA ARG A 23 5.55 4.91 1.97
C ARG A 23 5.32 5.40 3.39
N SER A 24 6.39 5.62 4.15
CA SER A 24 6.38 6.23 5.49
C SER A 24 5.47 7.46 5.58
N ASP A 25 5.37 8.21 4.48
CA ASP A 25 4.67 9.49 4.40
C ASP A 25 3.15 9.36 4.24
N ARG A 26 2.63 8.16 3.95
CA ARG A 26 1.20 7.94 3.62
C ARG A 26 0.33 7.57 4.83
N GLY A 27 0.88 7.58 6.04
CA GLY A 27 0.18 7.27 7.27
C GLY A 27 -0.77 8.37 7.78
N SER A 28 -1.24 9.27 6.90
CA SER A 28 -2.22 10.30 7.27
C SER A 28 -3.58 9.66 7.55
N VAL A 29 -4.01 9.78 8.80
CA VAL A 29 -5.27 9.24 9.32
C VAL A 29 -6.49 9.80 8.57
N LEU A 30 -6.35 11.00 8.00
CA LEU A 30 -7.35 11.62 7.14
C LEU A 30 -7.54 10.86 5.81
N HIS A 31 -6.49 10.22 5.28
CA HIS A 31 -6.55 9.46 4.04
C HIS A 31 -7.01 8.01 4.24
N SER A 32 -6.66 7.36 5.35
CA SER A 32 -7.02 5.96 5.59
C SER A 32 -8.48 5.76 6.03
N GLY A 33 -9.08 6.76 6.69
CA GLY A 33 -10.45 6.64 7.22
C GLY A 33 -11.56 6.97 6.22
N ILE A 34 -11.29 7.86 5.25
CA ILE A 34 -12.34 8.41 4.36
C ILE A 34 -12.26 7.82 2.95
N PHE A 35 -11.05 7.57 2.42
CA PHE A 35 -10.85 7.04 1.08
C PHE A 35 -10.48 5.56 1.13
N SER A 36 -11.49 4.69 1.32
CA SER A 36 -11.28 3.25 1.19
C SER A 36 -11.21 2.82 -0.28
N ARG A 37 -10.56 1.68 -0.52
CA ARG A 37 -10.52 1.07 -1.86
C ARG A 37 -11.92 0.72 -2.33
N GLU A 38 -12.75 0.26 -1.41
CA GLU A 38 -14.15 -0.12 -1.65
C GLU A 38 -14.95 1.10 -2.10
N LEU A 39 -14.75 2.25 -1.45
CA LEU A 39 -15.40 3.50 -1.83
C LEU A 39 -14.88 4.03 -3.17
N SER A 40 -13.58 3.93 -3.43
CA SER A 40 -13.00 4.34 -4.71
C SER A 40 -13.50 3.48 -5.88
N ALA A 41 -13.61 2.17 -5.67
CA ALA A 41 -14.16 1.22 -6.64
C ALA A 41 -15.65 1.49 -6.91
N SER A 42 -16.44 1.84 -5.88
CA SER A 42 -17.85 2.17 -6.05
C SER A 42 -18.05 3.46 -6.84
N PHE A 43 -17.20 4.48 -6.65
CA PHE A 43 -17.23 5.69 -7.48
C PHE A 43 -16.92 5.40 -8.95
N ILE A 44 -15.92 4.57 -9.25
CA ILE A 44 -15.59 4.17 -10.63
C ILE A 44 -16.77 3.41 -11.26
N ALA A 45 -17.34 2.45 -10.53
CA ALA A 45 -18.47 1.66 -11.00
C ALA A 45 -19.73 2.52 -11.21
N ALA A 46 -20.00 3.48 -10.31
CA ALA A 46 -21.10 4.42 -10.43
C ALA A 46 -20.91 5.37 -11.62
N ALA A 47 -19.70 5.85 -11.87
CA ALA A 47 -19.38 6.67 -13.03
C ALA A 47 -19.59 5.90 -14.35
N ALA A 48 -19.14 4.64 -14.41
CA ALA A 48 -19.35 3.77 -15.57
C ALA A 48 -20.85 3.50 -15.82
N MET A 49 -21.61 3.16 -14.76
CA MET A 49 -23.06 3.00 -14.83
C MET A 49 -23.74 4.28 -15.33
N GLY A 50 -23.37 5.45 -14.77
CA GLY A 50 -23.92 6.74 -15.16
C GLY A 50 -23.63 7.10 -16.62
N ALA A 51 -22.42 6.81 -17.11
CA ALA A 51 -22.06 7.02 -18.51
C ALA A 51 -22.89 6.15 -19.47
N VAL A 52 -23.12 4.88 -19.12
CA VAL A 52 -23.96 3.96 -19.91
C VAL A 52 -25.42 4.43 -19.93
N LEU A 53 -25.97 4.78 -18.77
CA LEU A 53 -27.34 5.30 -18.69
C LEU A 53 -27.50 6.64 -19.41
N GLY A 54 -26.51 7.54 -19.28
CA GLY A 54 -26.48 8.82 -19.98
C GLY A 54 -26.44 8.63 -21.49
N PHE A 55 -25.65 7.68 -21.99
CA PHE A 55 -25.64 7.32 -23.41
C PHE A 55 -27.01 6.84 -23.90
N PHE A 56 -27.67 5.95 -23.16
CA PHE A 56 -29.01 5.47 -23.52
C PHE A 56 -30.06 6.59 -23.48
N ALA A 57 -29.98 7.50 -22.51
CA ALA A 57 -30.89 8.64 -22.38
C ALA A 57 -30.81 9.62 -23.57
N LEU A 58 -29.65 9.68 -24.25
CA LEU A 58 -29.47 10.54 -25.41
C LEU A 58 -30.07 9.95 -26.71
N ILE A 59 -30.30 8.64 -26.75
CA ILE A 59 -30.71 7.92 -27.97
C ILE A 59 -32.15 7.40 -27.84
N THR A 60 -32.59 7.07 -26.64
CA THR A 60 -33.85 6.37 -26.37
C THR A 60 -34.46 6.81 -25.03
N ASP A 61 -35.77 6.64 -24.89
CA ASP A 61 -36.42 6.78 -23.59
C ASP A 61 -35.95 5.68 -22.61
N LEU A 62 -35.62 6.11 -21.39
CA LEU A 62 -35.12 5.23 -20.34
C LEU A 62 -36.23 4.31 -19.80
N GLY A 63 -36.36 3.14 -20.41
CA GLY A 63 -37.15 2.02 -19.88
C GLY A 63 -36.43 1.21 -18.79
N LEU A 64 -37.19 0.32 -18.13
CA LEU A 64 -36.72 -0.56 -17.04
C LEU A 64 -35.48 -1.40 -17.42
N VAL A 65 -35.41 -1.84 -18.68
CA VAL A 65 -34.28 -2.61 -19.22
C VAL A 65 -32.95 -1.86 -19.10
N HIS A 66 -32.92 -0.55 -19.32
CA HIS A 66 -31.70 0.24 -19.23
C HIS A 66 -31.15 0.30 -17.81
N TYR A 67 -32.04 0.40 -16.80
CA TYR A 67 -31.64 0.37 -15.40
C TYR A 67 -31.06 -0.99 -14.99
N VAL A 68 -31.64 -2.10 -15.50
CA VAL A 68 -31.10 -3.45 -15.30
C VAL A 68 -29.69 -3.56 -15.91
N ILE A 69 -29.50 -3.04 -17.13
CA ILE A 69 -28.17 -2.98 -17.76
C ILE A 69 -27.19 -2.16 -16.91
N GLY A 70 -27.62 -1.00 -16.41
CA GLY A 70 -26.80 -0.16 -15.52
C GLY A 70 -26.34 -0.89 -14.25
N ILE A 71 -27.24 -1.63 -13.60
CA ILE A 71 -26.92 -2.45 -12.42
C ILE A 71 -25.91 -3.55 -12.78
N LEU A 72 -26.08 -4.22 -13.93
CA LEU A 72 -25.12 -5.24 -14.38
C LEU A 72 -23.73 -4.64 -14.64
N VAL A 73 -23.67 -3.47 -15.27
CA VAL A 73 -22.41 -2.74 -15.47
C VAL A 73 -21.76 -2.44 -14.13
N PHE A 74 -22.51 -1.93 -13.16
CA PHE A 74 -21.99 -1.67 -11.81
C PHE A 74 -21.45 -2.96 -11.16
N ALA A 75 -22.22 -4.05 -11.21
CA ALA A 75 -21.86 -5.34 -10.61
C ALA A 75 -20.60 -5.96 -11.22
N VAL A 76 -20.28 -5.66 -12.48
CA VAL A 76 -19.07 -6.13 -13.16
C VAL A 76 -17.90 -5.19 -12.96
N VAL A 77 -18.11 -3.87 -13.09
CA VAL A 77 -17.02 -2.87 -12.99
C VAL A 77 -16.52 -2.74 -11.56
N PHE A 78 -17.38 -2.90 -10.55
CA PHE A 78 -16.98 -2.83 -9.15
C PHE A 78 -15.89 -3.87 -8.76
N PRO A 79 -16.07 -5.18 -8.98
CA PRO A 79 -15.01 -6.15 -8.69
C PRO A 79 -13.78 -5.99 -9.59
N LEU A 80 -13.97 -5.64 -10.87
CA LEU A 80 -12.85 -5.41 -11.79
C LEU A 80 -11.97 -4.24 -11.36
N SER A 81 -12.57 -3.10 -11.01
CA SER A 81 -11.84 -1.93 -10.52
C SER A 81 -11.10 -2.23 -9.22
N ARG A 82 -11.71 -3.00 -8.31
CA ARG A 82 -11.07 -3.45 -7.07
C ARG A 82 -9.85 -4.34 -7.34
N LEU A 83 -9.95 -5.26 -8.28
CA LEU A 83 -8.91 -6.27 -8.56
C LEU A 83 -7.76 -5.71 -9.40
N TYR A 84 -8.07 -4.91 -10.41
CA TYR A 84 -7.11 -4.52 -11.45
C TYR A 84 -6.66 -3.06 -11.33
N ILE A 85 -7.58 -2.14 -11.07
CA ILE A 85 -7.27 -0.71 -11.04
C ILE A 85 -6.67 -0.31 -9.68
N LEU A 86 -7.26 -0.82 -8.60
CA LEU A 86 -6.90 -0.49 -7.23
C LEU A 86 -6.09 -1.59 -6.54
N LYS A 87 -5.32 -2.36 -7.31
CA LYS A 87 -4.41 -3.37 -6.76
C LYS A 87 -3.34 -2.69 -5.91
N GLU A 88 -3.15 -3.17 -4.67
CA GLU A 88 -2.14 -2.61 -3.77
C GLU A 88 -0.74 -2.78 -4.39
N PRO A 89 0.04 -1.70 -4.48
CA PRO A 89 1.41 -1.81 -4.89
C PRO A 89 2.20 -2.59 -3.84
N TYR A 90 3.01 -3.55 -4.28
CA TYR A 90 3.89 -4.32 -3.42
C TYR A 90 5.33 -4.22 -3.92
N LEU A 91 6.27 -4.25 -2.98
CA LEU A 91 7.69 -4.29 -3.26
C LEU A 91 8.13 -5.76 -3.23
N GLU A 92 8.79 -6.20 -4.28
CA GLU A 92 9.34 -7.53 -4.43
C GLU A 92 10.85 -7.40 -4.54
N THR A 93 11.58 -7.90 -3.55
CA THR A 93 13.05 -7.93 -3.56
C THR A 93 13.49 -9.37 -3.77
N VAL A 94 14.24 -9.62 -4.83
CA VAL A 94 14.75 -10.94 -5.20
C VAL A 94 16.26 -10.93 -5.16
N PHE A 95 16.85 -11.85 -4.42
CA PHE A 95 18.28 -12.14 -4.42
C PHE A 95 18.52 -13.42 -5.23
N ASP A 96 19.32 -13.33 -6.29
CA ASP A 96 19.69 -14.42 -7.21
C ASP A 96 21.22 -14.48 -7.29
N GLY A 97 21.85 -15.05 -6.26
CA GLY A 97 23.30 -15.21 -6.11
C GLY A 97 24.11 -13.91 -6.31
N GLU A 98 24.51 -13.65 -7.56
CA GLU A 98 25.30 -12.47 -7.94
C GLU A 98 24.47 -11.18 -8.08
N TRP A 99 23.15 -11.28 -8.22
CA TRP A 99 22.28 -10.14 -8.54
C TRP A 99 21.13 -9.99 -7.56
N MET A 100 20.89 -8.74 -7.18
CA MET A 100 19.70 -8.32 -6.46
C MET A 100 18.78 -7.53 -7.39
N THR A 101 17.49 -7.85 -7.37
CA THR A 101 16.44 -7.12 -8.08
C THR A 101 15.42 -6.59 -7.09
N ILE A 102 15.21 -5.27 -7.06
CA ILE A 102 14.10 -4.64 -6.35
C ILE A 102 13.06 -4.21 -7.39
N SER A 103 11.87 -4.80 -7.32
CA SER A 103 10.74 -4.54 -8.22
C SER A 103 9.57 -3.96 -7.45
N LEU A 104 9.18 -2.74 -7.80
CA LEU A 104 7.94 -2.15 -7.32
C LEU A 104 6.81 -2.52 -8.30
N LYS A 105 5.98 -3.47 -7.90
CA LYS A 105 4.85 -3.96 -8.71
C LYS A 105 3.66 -3.03 -8.48
N ARG A 106 3.29 -2.27 -9.51
CA ARG A 106 2.11 -1.38 -9.53
C ARG A 106 1.21 -1.75 -10.70
N PRO A 107 -0.12 -1.50 -10.62
CA PRO A 107 -1.04 -1.85 -11.68
C PRO A 107 -0.79 -1.15 -13.03
N ILE A 108 -0.18 0.05 -13.06
CA ILE A 108 -0.05 0.81 -14.33
C ILE A 108 1.40 1.21 -14.68
N PHE A 109 2.35 1.27 -13.74
CA PHE A 109 3.77 1.55 -14.05
C PHE A 109 4.69 0.98 -12.97
N GLY A 110 5.23 -0.22 -13.21
CA GLY A 110 6.22 -0.83 -12.33
C GLY A 110 7.60 -0.22 -12.50
N THR A 111 8.39 -0.17 -11.43
CA THR A 111 9.79 0.24 -11.47
C THR A 111 10.64 -0.95 -11.06
N ARG A 112 11.68 -1.25 -11.84
CA ARG A 112 12.63 -2.33 -11.51
C ARG A 112 14.03 -1.73 -11.41
N VAL A 113 14.72 -2.06 -10.33
CA VAL A 113 16.13 -1.74 -10.12
C VAL A 113 16.87 -3.06 -9.98
N LYS A 114 17.93 -3.25 -10.77
CA LYS A 114 18.83 -4.41 -10.67
C LYS A 114 20.21 -3.90 -10.24
N ARG A 115 20.79 -4.51 -9.22
CA ARG A 115 22.13 -4.21 -8.70
C ARG A 115 22.88 -5.51 -8.40
N PRO A 116 24.20 -5.55 -8.57
CA PRO A 116 24.99 -6.70 -8.16
C PRO A 116 25.06 -6.78 -6.63
N VAL A 117 25.06 -8.00 -6.08
CA VAL A 117 25.14 -8.22 -4.62
C VAL A 117 26.49 -7.77 -4.07
N GLY A 118 27.57 -7.87 -4.84
CA GLY A 118 28.91 -7.42 -4.42
C GLY A 118 29.04 -5.91 -4.17
N GLU A 119 28.09 -5.08 -4.62
CA GLU A 119 28.03 -3.64 -4.28
C GLU A 119 27.33 -3.37 -2.94
N LEU A 120 26.67 -4.37 -2.34
CA LEU A 120 25.99 -4.23 -1.06
C LEU A 120 27.02 -4.10 0.06
N LYS A 121 27.07 -2.93 0.70
CA LYS A 121 27.99 -2.66 1.80
C LYS A 121 27.43 -3.12 3.14
N GLU A 122 26.16 -2.78 3.39
CA GLU A 122 25.54 -3.04 4.68
C GLU A 122 24.01 -3.13 4.57
N ILE A 123 23.42 -3.92 5.45
CA ILE A 123 21.98 -3.95 5.72
C ILE A 123 21.75 -3.23 7.05
N LYS A 124 21.05 -2.09 7.01
CA LYS A 124 20.79 -1.22 8.17
C LYS A 124 19.33 -1.31 8.57
N ILE A 125 19.06 -1.21 9.88
CA ILE A 125 17.72 -1.01 10.40
C ILE A 125 17.58 0.47 10.77
N GLY A 126 16.86 1.24 9.96
CA GLY A 126 16.48 2.61 10.26
C GLY A 126 15.31 2.65 11.22
N HIS A 127 15.34 3.56 12.20
CA HIS A 127 14.20 3.81 13.09
C HIS A 127 13.68 5.23 12.85
N VAL A 128 12.43 5.34 12.44
CA VAL A 128 11.75 6.61 12.20
C VAL A 128 10.57 6.73 13.16
N LYS A 129 10.62 7.75 14.01
CA LYS A 129 9.56 8.09 14.94
C LYS A 129 8.81 9.31 14.43
N PHE A 130 7.52 9.17 14.17
CA PHE A 130 6.64 10.28 13.87
C PHE A 130 5.97 10.75 15.16
N GLU A 131 6.48 11.84 15.70
CA GLU A 131 5.84 12.54 16.81
C GLU A 131 4.92 13.64 16.27
N PRO A 132 3.71 13.80 16.82
CA PRO A 132 2.83 14.87 16.42
C PRO A 132 3.41 16.24 16.82
N GLU A 133 3.53 17.14 15.85
CA GLU A 133 4.14 18.47 16.02
C GLU A 133 3.38 19.38 17.01
N ASN A 134 2.06 19.19 17.19
CA ASN A 134 1.24 20.02 18.06
C ASN A 134 0.19 19.20 18.82
N ALA A 135 0.52 18.82 20.05
CA ALA A 135 -0.35 18.04 20.93
C ALA A 135 -1.65 18.76 21.31
N ASP A 136 -1.61 20.09 21.48
CA ASP A 136 -2.77 20.90 21.89
C ASP A 136 -3.82 20.98 20.79
N ALA A 137 -3.38 21.18 19.54
CA ALA A 137 -4.25 21.19 18.37
C ALA A 137 -4.93 19.82 18.18
N ILE A 138 -4.21 18.73 18.43
CA ILE A 138 -4.75 17.37 18.35
C ILE A 138 -5.82 17.14 19.42
N ALA A 139 -5.56 17.56 20.66
CA ALA A 139 -6.52 17.44 21.75
C ALA A 139 -7.82 18.23 21.45
N PHE A 140 -7.69 19.41 20.85
CA PHE A 140 -8.82 20.24 20.43
C PHE A 140 -9.66 19.53 19.35
N VAL A 141 -9.03 19.04 18.28
CA VAL A 141 -9.74 18.32 17.20
C VAL A 141 -10.36 17.02 17.70
N LYS A 142 -9.70 16.27 18.58
CA LYS A 142 -10.28 15.08 19.23
C LYS A 142 -11.55 15.42 20.01
N LYS A 143 -11.56 16.53 20.75
CA LYS A 143 -12.75 16.99 21.49
C LYS A 143 -13.90 17.33 20.54
N ILE A 144 -13.63 18.03 19.44
CA ILE A 144 -14.66 18.36 18.43
C ILE A 144 -15.22 17.07 17.80
N ALA A 145 -14.34 16.15 17.37
CA ALA A 145 -14.77 14.89 16.77
C ALA A 145 -15.70 14.09 17.70
N LEU A 146 -15.33 13.99 18.99
CA LEU A 146 -16.15 13.34 20.01
C LEU A 146 -17.52 14.02 20.20
N GLN A 147 -17.57 15.36 20.17
CA GLN A 147 -18.83 16.11 20.26
C GLN A 147 -19.78 15.80 19.09
N HIS A 148 -19.24 15.44 17.92
CA HIS A 148 -20.01 15.04 16.75
C HIS A 148 -20.23 13.52 16.63
N GLY A 149 -19.91 12.75 17.68
CA GLY A 149 -20.08 11.30 17.69
C GLY A 149 -19.11 10.55 16.77
N THR A 150 -18.01 11.20 16.38
CA THR A 150 -16.99 10.64 15.50
C THR A 150 -15.70 10.37 16.28
N VAL A 151 -15.06 9.24 16.04
CA VAL A 151 -13.74 8.92 16.58
C VAL A 151 -12.78 8.83 15.41
N ILE A 152 -11.66 9.55 15.47
CA ILE A 152 -10.61 9.49 14.44
C ILE A 152 -9.52 8.53 14.95
N PRO A 153 -9.54 7.24 14.53
CA PRO A 153 -8.62 6.23 15.04
C PRO A 153 -7.17 6.53 14.66
N GLY A 154 -6.25 6.49 15.63
CA GLY A 154 -4.83 6.73 15.39
C GLY A 154 -4.41 8.20 15.20
N PHE A 155 -5.33 9.16 15.38
CA PHE A 155 -5.02 10.59 15.26
C PHE A 155 -4.18 11.06 16.44
N GLY A 156 -3.00 11.61 16.16
CA GLY A 156 -2.07 12.12 17.18
C GLY A 156 -1.40 11.05 18.05
N GLU A 157 -1.41 9.81 17.61
CA GLU A 157 -0.57 8.75 18.19
C GLU A 157 0.83 8.84 17.61
N VAL A 158 1.83 8.61 18.46
CA VAL A 158 3.22 8.45 18.04
C VAL A 158 3.32 7.16 17.23
N LYS A 159 3.77 7.26 15.99
CA LYS A 159 3.99 6.09 15.13
C LYS A 159 5.47 5.80 15.03
N GLU A 160 5.86 4.61 15.49
CA GLU A 160 7.22 4.09 15.31
C GLU A 160 7.26 3.19 14.08
N PHE A 161 8.29 3.38 13.26
CA PHE A 161 8.55 2.59 12.06
C PHE A 161 10.01 2.13 12.06
N TYR A 162 10.20 0.85 11.82
CA TYR A 162 11.49 0.21 11.61
C TYR A 162 11.61 -0.14 10.13
N ASN A 163 12.58 0.46 9.47
CA ASN A 163 12.88 0.29 8.05
C ASN A 163 14.09 -0.63 7.89
N VAL A 164 14.03 -1.60 6.99
CA VAL A 164 15.21 -2.37 6.57
C VAL A 164 15.72 -1.74 5.28
N ASP A 165 16.91 -1.17 5.34
CA ASP A 165 17.56 -0.43 4.27
C ASP A 165 18.79 -1.19 3.77
N LEU A 166 18.91 -1.32 2.45
CA LEU A 166 20.07 -1.88 1.77
C LEU A 166 20.96 -0.74 1.28
N ASP A 167 22.19 -0.66 1.79
CA ASP A 167 23.14 0.40 1.49
C ASP A 167 24.18 -0.05 0.45
N PHE A 168 24.17 0.61 -0.71
CA PHE A 168 25.13 0.40 -1.80
C PHE A 168 26.24 1.47 -1.84
N GLY A 169 26.25 2.40 -0.86
CA GLY A 169 27.22 3.48 -0.75
C GLY A 169 26.93 4.70 -1.63
N ASP A 170 26.37 4.53 -2.82
CA ASP A 170 25.85 5.63 -3.65
C ASP A 170 24.38 5.95 -3.33
N LYS A 171 23.59 4.90 -3.05
CA LYS A 171 22.15 4.97 -2.75
C LYS A 171 21.76 3.89 -1.76
N SER A 172 20.75 4.20 -0.95
CA SER A 172 20.11 3.26 -0.04
C SER A 172 18.69 2.96 -0.51
N TYR A 173 18.29 1.70 -0.42
CA TYR A 173 16.95 1.24 -0.81
C TYR A 173 16.24 0.58 0.38
N THR A 174 15.09 1.12 0.78
CA THR A 174 14.22 0.51 1.79
C THR A 174 13.46 -0.67 1.21
N ILE A 175 13.63 -1.86 1.80
CA ILE A 175 12.99 -3.10 1.35
C ILE A 175 11.81 -3.53 2.23
N LEU A 176 11.78 -3.10 3.50
CA LEU A 176 10.71 -3.38 4.45
C LEU A 176 10.49 -2.17 5.35
N THR A 177 9.22 -1.90 5.69
CA THR A 177 8.84 -1.01 6.79
C THR A 177 7.86 -1.77 7.68
N THR A 178 8.15 -1.86 8.97
CA THR A 178 7.31 -2.52 9.99
C THR A 178 7.16 -1.65 11.22
N HIS A 179 6.11 -1.89 12.01
CA HIS A 179 5.90 -1.24 13.31
C HIS A 179 6.63 -1.97 14.45
N GLU A 180 7.05 -3.22 14.23
CA GLU A 180 7.69 -4.04 15.24
C GLU A 180 9.18 -4.22 14.93
N LYS A 181 10.04 -3.85 15.88
CA LYS A 181 11.49 -4.02 15.75
C LYS A 181 11.88 -5.48 15.48
N LYS A 182 11.20 -6.42 16.13
CA LYS A 182 11.47 -7.86 16.03
C LYS A 182 11.30 -8.38 14.60
N ASP A 183 10.30 -7.88 13.87
CA ASP A 183 10.09 -8.26 12.47
C ASP A 183 11.23 -7.77 11.57
N ALA A 184 11.72 -6.54 11.79
CA ALA A 184 12.86 -6.02 11.05
C ALA A 184 14.14 -6.84 11.34
N GLU A 185 14.37 -7.20 12.60
CA GLU A 185 15.51 -8.03 13.01
C GLU A 185 15.45 -9.44 12.41
N ASP A 186 14.28 -10.10 12.41
CA ASP A 186 14.09 -11.43 11.82
C ASP A 186 14.37 -11.44 10.31
N VAL A 187 13.92 -10.40 9.60
CA VAL A 187 14.20 -10.26 8.17
C VAL A 187 15.69 -10.02 7.91
N VAL A 188 16.37 -9.20 8.71
CA VAL A 188 17.81 -8.97 8.56
C VAL A 188 18.60 -10.24 8.86
N LEU A 189 18.22 -11.01 9.88
CA LEU A 189 18.86 -12.30 10.20
C LEU A 189 18.74 -13.28 9.03
N LYS A 190 17.54 -13.47 8.48
CA LYS A 190 17.30 -14.35 7.34
C LYS A 190 18.05 -13.92 6.07
N LEU A 191 18.18 -12.61 5.84
CA LEU A 191 18.97 -12.09 4.72
C LEU A 191 20.47 -12.34 4.91
N ARG A 192 20.98 -12.19 6.14
CA ARG A 192 22.39 -12.47 6.48
C ARG A 192 22.75 -13.95 6.43
N GLU A 193 21.81 -14.85 6.73
CA GLU A 193 22.03 -16.29 6.59
C GLU A 193 22.11 -16.73 5.12
N PHE A 194 21.54 -15.95 4.21
CA PHE A 194 21.51 -16.28 2.78
C PHE A 194 22.65 -15.65 1.96
N LEU A 195 23.13 -14.46 2.35
CA LEU A 195 24.22 -13.73 1.71
C LEU A 195 25.60 -14.27 2.14
#